data_AF-A0A6B7HKL1-F1
#
_entry.id   AF-A0A6B7HKL1-F1
#
_cell.length_a   1.000
_cell.length_b   1.000
_cell.length_c   1.000
_cell.angle_alpha   90.00
_cell.angle_beta   90.00
_cell.angle_gamma   90.00
#
_symmetry.space_group_name_H-M   'P 1'
#
loop_
_entity.id
_entity.type
_entity.pdbx_description
1 polymer ?
#
loop_
_entity_poly.entity_id
_entity_poly.type
_entity_poly.pdbx_seq_one_letter_code
_entity_poly.pdbx_strand_id
1 'polypeptide(L)'
;AICDGSTSLGALKKCTKAATACGGCAPLVTQVLKSELQRQGVTVNNHVCEHFPYSRQEIYHLVRVNEIKTFDDLIQQHGHGLGCDICKPMTANILASCWNDFVLEPTHAGLQDSNDYYLGNIQKDGSYSVVPRMAGGEVTPDGLIAVGQIAKKYNLYTKITGGQRVDLFGAQLHELPFIWEELNAAGFESGHAYGKSLRTVKSCVGSTWCRYGVDDSVGLAIELENRYKGLRSPHKLKMAVSGCTRECAEAQGKDVGVIATEKGWNLYVCGNG
;
A
#
# COMPACT_ATOMS: atom_id res chain seq x y z
N ALA A 1 22.49 25.70 -10.73
CA ALA A 1 21.02 25.90 -10.63
C ALA A 1 20.58 26.32 -9.22
N ILE A 2 20.77 25.50 -8.18
CA ILE A 2 20.40 25.87 -6.80
C ILE A 2 21.30 27.01 -6.29
N CYS A 3 22.62 26.89 -6.48
CA CYS A 3 23.57 27.97 -6.20
C CYS A 3 23.30 29.27 -7.00
N ASP A 4 22.57 29.16 -8.12
CA ASP A 4 22.17 30.30 -8.95
C ASP A 4 20.77 30.83 -8.56
N GLY A 5 20.27 30.48 -7.36
CA GLY A 5 19.04 31.05 -6.79
C GLY A 5 17.75 30.25 -7.03
N SER A 6 17.82 29.02 -7.56
CA SER A 6 16.62 28.17 -7.69
C SER A 6 16.21 27.56 -6.35
N THR A 7 15.22 28.16 -5.68
CA THR A 7 14.74 27.75 -4.34
C THR A 7 13.47 26.89 -4.33
N SER A 8 12.90 26.60 -5.50
CA SER A 8 11.68 25.78 -5.63
C SER A 8 11.83 24.71 -6.71
N LEU A 9 11.05 23.63 -6.59
CA LEU A 9 11.00 22.58 -7.61
C LEU A 9 10.54 23.13 -8.97
N GLY A 10 9.64 24.12 -8.98
CA GLY A 10 9.18 24.79 -10.20
C GLY A 10 10.30 25.57 -10.89
N ALA A 11 11.13 26.28 -10.12
CA ALA A 11 12.31 26.97 -10.66
C ALA A 11 13.33 25.97 -11.23
N LEU A 12 13.59 24.88 -10.50
CA LEU A 12 14.48 23.81 -10.97
C LEU A 12 13.97 23.15 -12.26
N LYS A 13 12.67 22.86 -12.37
CA LYS A 13 12.06 22.32 -13.58
C LYS A 13 12.29 23.21 -14.79
N LYS A 14 12.19 24.54 -14.64
CA LYS A 14 12.38 25.50 -15.73
C LYS A 14 13.81 25.50 -16.26
N CYS A 15 14.81 25.48 -15.38
CA CYS A 15 16.21 25.60 -15.77
C CYS A 15 16.89 24.26 -16.10
N THR A 16 16.55 23.17 -15.41
CA THR A 16 17.22 21.87 -15.57
C THR A 16 16.44 20.86 -16.40
N LYS A 17 15.13 21.09 -16.62
CA LYS A 17 14.19 20.11 -17.18
C LYS A 17 14.06 18.82 -16.35
N ALA A 18 14.64 18.76 -15.14
CA ALA A 18 14.42 17.64 -14.24
C ALA A 18 12.94 17.58 -13.83
N ALA A 19 12.36 16.38 -13.71
CA ALA A 19 10.96 16.16 -13.32
C ALA A 19 9.89 16.78 -14.25
N THR A 20 10.19 17.03 -15.52
CA THR A 20 9.22 17.58 -16.50
C THR A 20 8.58 16.54 -17.44
N ALA A 21 9.05 15.28 -17.42
CA ALA A 21 8.51 14.21 -18.25
C ALA A 21 7.51 13.33 -17.46
N CYS A 22 7.90 12.12 -17.06
CA CYS A 22 7.05 11.23 -16.26
C CYS A 22 6.91 11.65 -14.78
N GLY A 23 7.70 12.63 -14.32
CA GLY A 23 7.70 13.10 -12.93
C GLY A 23 8.36 12.15 -11.92
N GLY A 24 8.82 10.95 -12.33
CA GLY A 24 9.34 9.92 -11.42
C GLY A 24 10.52 10.36 -10.55
N CYS A 25 11.38 11.26 -11.04
CA CYS A 25 12.51 11.80 -10.28
C CYS A 25 12.16 13.00 -9.39
N ALA A 26 10.93 13.52 -9.43
CA ALA A 26 10.54 14.72 -8.69
C ALA A 26 10.79 14.64 -7.17
N PRO A 27 10.53 13.51 -6.48
CA PRO A 27 10.83 13.38 -5.06
C PRO A 27 12.33 13.51 -4.77
N LEU A 28 13.18 12.84 -5.54
CA LEU A 28 14.63 12.90 -5.38
C LEU A 28 15.17 14.30 -5.66
N VAL A 29 14.70 14.96 -6.73
CA VAL A 29 15.07 16.34 -7.04
C VAL A 29 14.67 17.28 -5.89
N THR A 30 13.50 17.06 -5.27
CA THR A 30 13.05 17.83 -4.11
C THR A 30 13.92 17.60 -2.88
N GLN A 31 14.37 16.37 -2.63
CA GLN A 31 15.30 16.06 -1.55
C GLN A 31 16.65 16.75 -1.74
N VAL A 32 17.22 16.70 -2.95
CA VAL A 32 18.47 17.39 -3.29
C VAL A 32 18.30 18.90 -3.11
N LEU A 33 17.20 19.48 -3.59
CA LEU A 33 16.88 20.89 -3.39
C LEU A 33 16.86 21.26 -1.90
N LYS A 34 16.10 20.53 -1.07
CA LYS A 34 15.99 20.81 0.37
C LYS A 34 17.35 20.69 1.07
N SER A 35 18.12 19.65 0.76
CA SER A 35 19.44 19.44 1.34
C SER A 35 20.41 20.57 1.02
N GLU A 36 20.37 21.10 -0.20
CA GLU A 36 21.27 22.17 -0.62
C GLU A 36 20.82 23.54 -0.08
N LEU A 37 19.52 23.81 -0.03
CA LEU A 37 18.99 25.00 0.64
C LEU A 37 19.37 25.03 2.12
N GLN A 38 19.27 23.89 2.81
CA GLN A 38 19.69 23.77 4.20
C GLN A 38 21.20 24.03 4.37
N ARG A 39 22.04 23.55 3.44
CA ARG A 39 23.49 23.85 3.44
C ARG A 39 23.78 25.34 3.25
N GLN A 40 22.94 26.06 2.52
CA GLN A 40 23.05 27.51 2.34
C GLN A 40 22.44 28.33 3.48
N GLY A 41 22.01 27.68 4.57
CA GLY A 41 21.40 28.34 5.73
C GLY A 41 19.96 28.80 5.53
N VAL A 42 19.29 28.36 4.44
CA VAL A 42 17.87 28.64 4.22
C VAL A 42 17.03 27.73 5.10
N THR A 43 16.16 28.31 5.92
CA THR A 43 15.20 27.56 6.73
C THR A 43 14.23 26.79 5.84
N VAL A 44 14.26 25.46 5.90
CA VAL A 44 13.34 24.59 5.18
C VAL A 44 12.16 24.27 6.10
N ASN A 45 10.97 24.75 5.73
CA ASN A 45 9.74 24.39 6.43
C ASN A 45 9.36 22.92 6.09
N ASN A 46 9.18 22.09 7.12
CA ASN A 46 8.81 20.68 7.02
C ASN A 46 7.39 20.38 7.53
N HIS A 47 6.57 21.41 7.74
CA HIS A 47 5.17 21.30 8.09
C HIS A 47 4.42 20.49 7.03
N VAL A 48 3.46 19.69 7.45
CA VAL A 48 2.63 18.89 6.53
C VAL A 48 1.78 19.78 5.64
N CYS A 49 1.11 20.78 6.23
CA CYS A 49 0.29 21.77 5.54
C CYS A 49 0.04 22.95 6.48
N GLU A 50 -0.77 23.93 6.05
CA GLU A 50 -1.16 25.07 6.88
C GLU A 50 -1.84 24.65 8.19
N HIS A 51 -2.58 23.54 8.23
CA HIS A 51 -3.29 23.07 9.42
C HIS A 51 -2.41 22.52 10.54
N PHE A 52 -1.20 22.07 10.21
CA PHE A 52 -0.31 21.39 11.16
C PHE A 52 1.13 21.90 10.99
N PRO A 53 1.66 22.66 11.97
CA PRO A 53 3.03 23.17 11.93
C PRO A 53 4.07 22.11 12.30
N TYR A 54 3.86 20.86 11.85
CA TYR A 54 4.64 19.69 12.19
C TYR A 54 4.87 18.84 10.95
N SER A 55 5.99 18.15 10.91
CA SER A 55 6.24 17.07 9.96
C SER A 55 5.37 15.85 10.26
N ARG A 56 5.22 14.96 9.27
CA ARG A 56 4.50 13.69 9.45
C ARG A 56 5.07 12.86 10.61
N GLN A 57 6.39 12.87 10.80
CA GLN A 57 7.05 12.12 11.86
C GLN A 57 6.72 12.70 13.24
N GLU A 58 6.75 14.02 13.39
CA GLU A 58 6.36 14.69 14.63
C GLU A 58 4.88 14.42 14.95
N ILE A 59 3.98 14.49 13.96
CA ILE A 59 2.56 14.13 14.16
C ILE A 59 2.41 12.67 14.61
N TYR A 60 3.17 11.74 14.04
CA TYR A 60 3.17 10.34 14.49
C TYR A 60 3.57 10.22 15.96
N HIS A 61 4.61 10.94 16.39
CA HIS A 61 5.03 10.95 17.78
C HIS A 61 3.97 11.57 18.70
N LEU A 62 3.37 12.70 18.30
CA LEU A 62 2.28 13.34 19.05
C LEU A 62 1.09 12.40 19.23
N VAL A 63 0.69 11.71 18.16
CA VAL A 63 -0.39 10.71 18.21
C VAL A 63 -0.07 9.59 19.19
N ARG A 64 1.15 9.06 19.16
CA ARG A 64 1.56 7.95 20.03
C ARG A 64 1.70 8.36 21.50
N VAL A 65 2.29 9.52 21.77
CA VAL A 65 2.56 10.00 23.14
C VAL A 65 1.29 10.46 23.84
N ASN A 66 0.40 11.14 23.11
CA ASN A 66 -0.85 11.66 23.67
C ASN A 66 -2.05 10.72 23.47
N GLU A 67 -1.80 9.50 22.99
CA GLU A 67 -2.82 8.46 22.75
C GLU A 67 -4.02 8.95 21.91
N ILE A 68 -3.74 9.79 20.91
CA ILE A 68 -4.78 10.42 20.08
C ILE A 68 -5.39 9.40 19.12
N LYS A 69 -6.72 9.24 19.15
CA LYS A 69 -7.43 8.24 18.33
C LYS A 69 -8.27 8.81 17.20
N THR A 70 -8.56 10.11 17.20
CA THR A 70 -9.41 10.73 16.18
C THR A 70 -8.72 11.91 15.49
N PHE A 71 -9.17 12.25 14.29
CA PHE A 71 -8.70 13.46 13.61
C PHE A 71 -9.09 14.73 14.36
N ASP A 72 -10.30 14.75 14.93
CA ASP A 72 -10.83 15.90 15.67
C ASP A 72 -9.98 16.19 16.92
N ASP A 73 -9.61 15.16 17.67
CA ASP A 73 -8.69 15.30 18.80
C ASP A 73 -7.32 15.82 18.35
N LEU A 74 -6.78 15.28 17.25
CA LEU A 74 -5.48 15.69 16.73
C LEU A 74 -5.45 17.16 16.31
N ILE A 75 -6.46 17.60 15.54
CA ILE A 75 -6.51 18.97 15.04
C ILE A 75 -6.84 19.95 16.15
N GLN A 76 -7.64 19.57 17.16
CA GLN A 76 -7.92 20.42 18.31
C GLN A 76 -6.69 20.63 19.20
N GLN A 77 -5.88 19.59 19.41
CA GLN A 77 -4.72 19.65 20.31
C GLN A 77 -3.46 20.22 19.63
N HIS A 78 -3.28 19.93 18.34
CA HIS A 78 -2.00 20.17 17.65
C HIS A 78 -2.15 20.83 16.27
N GLY A 79 -3.34 21.30 15.90
CA GLY A 79 -3.56 21.98 14.63
C GLY A 79 -4.60 23.09 14.73
N HIS A 80 -5.16 23.46 13.59
CA HIS A 80 -6.27 24.42 13.50
C HIS A 80 -7.08 24.23 12.21
N GLY A 81 -8.31 24.74 12.19
CA GLY A 81 -9.19 24.68 11.01
C GLY A 81 -9.90 23.32 10.87
N LEU A 82 -10.31 22.97 9.64
CA LEU A 82 -11.12 21.77 9.35
C LEU A 82 -10.32 20.66 8.63
N GLY A 83 -9.04 20.91 8.34
CA GLY A 83 -8.16 20.03 7.57
C GLY A 83 -8.38 20.07 6.05
N CYS A 84 -7.44 19.50 5.32
CA CYS A 84 -7.45 19.40 3.86
C CYS A 84 -7.19 17.97 3.36
N ASP A 85 -7.11 17.83 2.04
CA ASP A 85 -6.76 16.63 1.28
C ASP A 85 -5.34 16.10 1.54
N ILE A 86 -4.48 16.87 2.20
CA ILE A 86 -3.15 16.43 2.63
C ILE A 86 -3.20 15.83 4.04
N CYS A 87 -3.73 16.57 5.03
CA CYS A 87 -3.62 16.17 6.42
C CYS A 87 -4.63 15.10 6.84
N LYS A 88 -5.81 15.02 6.22
CA LYS A 88 -6.81 14.00 6.57
C LYS A 88 -6.34 12.59 6.20
N PRO A 89 -5.91 12.29 4.96
CA PRO A 89 -5.40 10.95 4.63
C PRO A 89 -4.09 10.61 5.34
N MET A 90 -3.26 11.62 5.63
CA MET A 90 -2.06 11.47 6.44
C MET A 90 -2.41 11.02 7.86
N THR A 91 -3.38 11.68 8.50
CA THR A 91 -3.86 11.32 9.84
C THR A 91 -4.51 9.95 9.85
N ALA A 92 -5.37 9.64 8.86
CA ALA A 92 -5.96 8.32 8.68
C ALA A 92 -4.91 7.22 8.69
N ASN A 93 -3.83 7.42 7.94
CA ASN A 93 -2.72 6.48 7.87
C ASN A 93 -1.92 6.38 9.16
N ILE A 94 -1.68 7.50 9.86
CA ILE A 94 -0.97 7.49 11.15
C ILE A 94 -1.81 6.76 12.20
N LEU A 95 -3.08 7.10 12.36
CA LEU A 95 -4.00 6.46 13.31
C LEU A 95 -4.05 4.96 13.06
N ALA A 96 -4.26 4.55 11.81
CA ALA A 96 -4.31 3.14 11.44
C ALA A 96 -2.98 2.42 11.68
N SER A 97 -1.83 3.09 11.52
CA SER A 97 -0.52 2.50 11.83
C SER A 97 -0.23 2.43 13.33
N CYS A 98 -0.84 3.29 14.15
CA CYS A 98 -0.63 3.33 15.59
C CYS A 98 -1.54 2.36 16.34
N TRP A 99 -2.81 2.29 15.92
CA TRP A 99 -3.87 1.61 16.66
C TRP A 99 -4.43 0.40 15.93
N ASN A 100 -4.28 0.34 14.59
CA ASN A 100 -4.74 -0.75 13.75
C ASN A 100 -6.26 -1.04 13.85
N ASP A 101 -7.04 0.00 14.18
CA ASP A 101 -8.50 -0.01 14.13
C ASP A 101 -9.01 -0.19 12.69
N PHE A 102 -10.22 -0.69 12.53
CA PHE A 102 -10.79 -0.92 11.21
C PHE A 102 -11.06 0.42 10.51
N VAL A 103 -10.43 0.62 9.35
CA VAL A 103 -10.39 1.92 8.66
C VAL A 103 -11.75 2.41 8.17
N LEU A 104 -12.76 1.54 8.10
CA LEU A 104 -14.14 1.87 7.72
C LEU A 104 -15.08 2.02 8.92
N GLU A 105 -14.57 1.98 10.16
CA GLU A 105 -15.36 2.41 11.30
C GLU A 105 -15.83 3.86 11.13
N PRO A 106 -17.03 4.24 11.62
CA PRO A 106 -17.61 5.57 11.39
C PRO A 106 -16.68 6.74 11.74
N THR A 107 -15.82 6.57 12.74
CA THR A 107 -14.81 7.53 13.21
C THR A 107 -13.65 7.73 12.23
N HIS A 108 -13.34 6.75 11.38
CA HIS A 108 -12.17 6.73 10.50
C HIS A 108 -12.53 6.79 9.02
N ALA A 109 -13.72 6.31 8.64
CA ALA A 109 -14.12 6.13 7.26
C ALA A 109 -14.01 7.44 6.45
N GLY A 110 -14.49 8.55 7.00
CA GLY A 110 -14.44 9.87 6.33
C GLY A 110 -13.03 10.43 6.10
N LEU A 111 -11.98 9.81 6.67
CA LEU A 111 -10.59 10.20 6.47
C LEU A 111 -9.88 9.39 5.38
N GLN A 112 -10.46 8.25 4.97
CA GLN A 112 -9.87 7.37 3.98
C GLN A 112 -9.92 8.00 2.59
N ASP A 113 -8.91 7.70 1.78
CA ASP A 113 -9.01 7.97 0.35
C ASP A 113 -10.02 7.02 -0.32
N SER A 114 -10.39 7.31 -1.57
CA SER A 114 -11.34 6.52 -2.34
C SER A 114 -11.00 5.03 -2.38
N ASN A 115 -9.70 4.69 -2.43
CA ASN A 115 -9.29 3.30 -2.55
C ASN A 115 -9.55 2.52 -1.25
N ASP A 116 -9.11 3.05 -0.12
CA ASP A 116 -9.36 2.42 1.18
C ASP A 116 -10.86 2.47 1.54
N TYR A 117 -11.59 3.54 1.21
CA TYR A 117 -13.03 3.69 1.52
C TYR A 117 -13.90 2.66 0.80
N TYR A 118 -13.64 2.42 -0.49
CA TYR A 118 -14.43 1.49 -1.31
C TYR A 118 -13.82 0.09 -1.42
N LEU A 119 -12.70 -0.14 -0.72
CA LEU A 119 -11.87 -1.36 -0.81
C LEU A 119 -11.44 -1.72 -2.24
N GLY A 120 -11.54 -0.77 -3.17
CA GLY A 120 -11.23 -0.92 -4.58
C GLY A 120 -10.10 0.02 -5.00
N ASN A 121 -9.85 0.12 -6.30
CA ASN A 121 -8.86 1.05 -6.83
C ASN A 121 -9.45 1.88 -7.94
N ILE A 122 -9.47 3.20 -7.77
CA ILE A 122 -9.96 4.12 -8.79
C ILE A 122 -9.06 4.10 -10.03
N GLN A 123 -9.67 3.99 -11.20
CA GLN A 123 -9.02 3.93 -12.51
C GLN A 123 -9.09 5.30 -13.21
N LYS A 124 -8.37 5.42 -14.32
CA LYS A 124 -8.28 6.67 -15.10
C LYS A 124 -9.63 7.17 -15.62
N ASP A 125 -10.55 6.26 -15.91
CA ASP A 125 -11.89 6.52 -16.40
C ASP A 125 -12.93 6.69 -15.28
N GLY A 126 -12.49 6.68 -14.02
CA GLY A 126 -13.36 6.77 -12.84
C GLY A 126 -14.01 5.44 -12.42
N SER A 127 -13.80 4.36 -13.17
CA SER A 127 -14.17 3.01 -12.73
C SER A 127 -13.26 2.51 -11.62
N TYR A 128 -13.59 1.35 -11.05
CA TYR A 128 -12.81 0.71 -10.00
C TYR A 128 -12.27 -0.64 -10.44
N SER A 129 -11.15 -1.03 -9.84
CA SER A 129 -10.68 -2.41 -9.86
C SER A 129 -10.84 -3.07 -8.49
N VAL A 130 -11.14 -4.38 -8.52
CA VAL A 130 -11.44 -5.23 -7.36
C VAL A 130 -10.50 -6.42 -7.38
N VAL A 131 -9.80 -6.65 -6.26
CA VAL A 131 -8.86 -7.75 -6.12
C VAL A 131 -9.26 -8.60 -4.91
N PRO A 132 -9.94 -9.74 -5.09
CA PRO A 132 -10.17 -10.67 -4.00
C PRO A 132 -8.85 -11.22 -3.46
N ARG A 133 -8.80 -11.50 -2.16
CA ARG A 133 -7.64 -12.10 -1.53
C ARG A 133 -7.51 -13.57 -1.94
N MET A 134 -6.31 -13.94 -2.40
CA MET A 134 -5.91 -15.31 -2.68
C MET A 134 -4.59 -15.53 -1.93
N ALA A 135 -4.66 -16.06 -0.71
CA ALA A 135 -3.51 -16.16 0.18
C ALA A 135 -2.47 -17.12 -0.41
N GLY A 136 -1.21 -16.70 -0.46
CA GLY A 136 -0.15 -17.48 -1.11
C GLY A 136 -0.34 -17.70 -2.62
N GLY A 137 -1.34 -17.06 -3.23
CA GLY A 137 -1.75 -17.30 -4.63
C GLY A 137 -2.69 -18.49 -4.84
N GLU A 138 -3.21 -19.08 -3.76
CA GLU A 138 -4.10 -20.25 -3.82
C GLU A 138 -5.54 -19.86 -4.15
N VAL A 139 -6.17 -20.64 -5.04
CA VAL A 139 -7.58 -20.52 -5.40
C VAL A 139 -8.15 -21.89 -5.73
N THR A 140 -9.32 -22.23 -5.19
CA THR A 140 -10.00 -23.48 -5.53
C THR A 140 -10.58 -23.41 -6.94
N PRO A 141 -10.83 -24.55 -7.62
CA PRO A 141 -11.52 -24.56 -8.92
C PRO A 141 -12.87 -23.83 -8.87
N ASP A 142 -13.67 -24.06 -7.83
CA ASP A 142 -14.97 -23.40 -7.66
C ASP A 142 -14.82 -21.90 -7.41
N GLY A 143 -13.84 -21.48 -6.61
CA GLY A 143 -13.53 -20.07 -6.39
C GLY A 143 -13.08 -19.38 -7.67
N LEU A 144 -12.27 -20.04 -8.50
CA LEU A 144 -11.83 -19.52 -9.79
C LEU A 144 -13.01 -19.39 -10.77
N ILE A 145 -13.92 -20.36 -10.79
CA ILE A 145 -15.17 -20.31 -11.57
C ILE A 145 -16.04 -19.13 -11.09
N ALA A 146 -16.22 -18.96 -9.77
CA ALA A 146 -17.00 -17.87 -9.20
C ALA A 146 -16.43 -16.50 -9.61
N VAL A 147 -15.12 -16.29 -9.48
CA VAL A 147 -14.45 -15.06 -9.94
C VAL A 147 -14.70 -14.82 -11.42
N GLY A 148 -14.62 -15.85 -12.27
CA GLY A 148 -14.90 -15.75 -13.70
C GLY A 148 -16.37 -15.41 -14.00
N GLN A 149 -17.31 -15.97 -13.25
CA GLN A 149 -18.75 -15.69 -13.39
C GLN A 149 -19.08 -14.25 -12.98
N ILE A 150 -18.54 -13.78 -11.85
CA ILE A 150 -18.69 -12.40 -11.37
C ILE A 150 -18.09 -11.43 -12.40
N ALA A 151 -16.87 -11.71 -12.88
CA ALA A 151 -16.25 -10.90 -13.92
C ALA A 151 -17.11 -10.79 -15.18
N LYS A 152 -17.70 -11.91 -15.64
CA LYS A 152 -18.59 -11.91 -16.80
C LYS A 152 -19.89 -11.14 -16.55
N LYS A 153 -20.50 -11.31 -15.37
CA LYS A 153 -21.76 -10.65 -14.99
C LYS A 153 -21.66 -9.13 -15.02
N TYR A 154 -20.56 -8.59 -14.49
CA TYR A 154 -20.30 -7.15 -14.39
C TYR A 154 -19.45 -6.60 -15.56
N ASN A 155 -19.21 -7.41 -16.60
CA ASN A 155 -18.41 -7.04 -17.77
C ASN A 155 -17.00 -6.49 -17.40
N LEU A 156 -16.34 -7.16 -16.46
CA LEU A 156 -15.04 -6.75 -15.92
C LEU A 156 -13.89 -7.34 -16.74
N TYR A 157 -12.89 -6.51 -17.05
CA TYR A 157 -11.63 -6.98 -17.61
C TYR A 157 -10.81 -7.68 -16.53
N THR A 158 -10.25 -8.85 -16.84
CA THR A 158 -9.49 -9.65 -15.86
C THR A 158 -8.00 -9.67 -16.16
N LYS A 159 -7.18 -9.58 -15.11
CA LYS A 159 -5.71 -9.66 -15.22
C LYS A 159 -5.09 -10.40 -14.06
N ILE A 160 -4.15 -11.31 -14.36
CA ILE A 160 -3.31 -11.92 -13.32
C ILE A 160 -2.24 -10.92 -12.88
N THR A 161 -2.18 -10.66 -11.58
CA THR A 161 -1.24 -9.72 -10.97
C THR A 161 0.09 -10.39 -10.65
N GLY A 162 1.15 -9.58 -10.52
CA GLY A 162 2.45 -10.09 -10.06
C GLY A 162 2.44 -10.65 -8.62
N GLY A 163 1.36 -10.40 -7.86
CA GLY A 163 1.12 -10.95 -6.53
C GLY A 163 0.31 -12.25 -6.51
N GLN A 164 0.18 -12.93 -7.65
CA GLN A 164 -0.55 -14.20 -7.82
C GLN A 164 -2.04 -14.10 -7.50
N ARG A 165 -2.69 -13.03 -7.97
CA ARG A 165 -4.14 -12.81 -7.79
C ARG A 165 -4.81 -12.41 -9.08
N VAL A 166 -6.13 -12.52 -9.14
CA VAL A 166 -6.95 -11.99 -10.23
C VAL A 166 -7.40 -10.57 -9.86
N ASP A 167 -7.18 -9.61 -10.76
CA ASP A 167 -7.66 -8.23 -10.66
C ASP A 167 -8.79 -8.04 -11.69
N LEU A 168 -9.90 -7.46 -11.22
CA LEU A 168 -11.15 -7.27 -11.95
C LEU A 168 -11.37 -5.77 -12.19
N PHE A 169 -11.22 -5.30 -13.42
CA PHE A 169 -11.28 -3.87 -13.78
C PHE A 169 -12.60 -3.49 -14.44
N GLY A 170 -13.03 -2.24 -14.21
CA GLY A 170 -14.17 -1.64 -14.90
C GLY A 170 -15.45 -1.55 -14.07
N ALA A 171 -15.39 -1.91 -12.78
CA ALA A 171 -16.54 -1.87 -11.89
C ALA A 171 -16.99 -0.42 -11.66
N GLN A 172 -18.29 -0.16 -11.75
CA GLN A 172 -18.87 1.12 -11.40
C GLN A 172 -18.99 1.23 -9.88
N LEU A 173 -18.95 2.46 -9.36
CA LEU A 173 -18.97 2.70 -7.91
C LEU A 173 -20.18 2.06 -7.21
N HIS A 174 -21.36 2.13 -7.83
CA HIS A 174 -22.59 1.56 -7.28
C HIS A 174 -22.64 0.02 -7.36
N GLU A 175 -21.78 -0.61 -8.17
CA GLU A 175 -21.69 -2.06 -8.30
C GLU A 175 -20.82 -2.68 -7.21
N LEU A 176 -19.89 -1.92 -6.63
CA LEU A 176 -18.90 -2.42 -5.68
C LEU A 176 -19.50 -3.20 -4.49
N PRO A 177 -20.58 -2.73 -3.82
CA PRO A 177 -21.18 -3.50 -2.73
C PRO A 177 -21.66 -4.88 -3.17
N PHE A 178 -22.27 -4.99 -4.36
CA PHE A 178 -22.79 -6.25 -4.88
C PHE A 178 -21.68 -7.19 -5.34
N ILE A 179 -20.64 -6.66 -5.97
CA ILE A 179 -19.45 -7.44 -6.35
C ILE A 179 -18.78 -8.01 -5.09
N TRP A 180 -18.63 -7.21 -4.03
CA TRP A 180 -18.06 -7.69 -2.77
C TRP A 180 -18.94 -8.72 -2.08
N GLU A 181 -20.27 -8.54 -2.10
CA GLU A 181 -21.21 -9.53 -1.55
C GLU A 181 -21.08 -10.89 -2.24
N GLU A 182 -21.02 -10.92 -3.58
CA GLU A 182 -20.84 -12.16 -4.34
C GLU A 182 -19.46 -12.80 -4.13
N LEU A 183 -18.39 -11.99 -4.07
CA LEU A 183 -17.05 -12.47 -3.75
C LEU A 183 -17.00 -13.08 -2.34
N ASN A 184 -17.63 -12.42 -1.36
CA ASN A 184 -17.71 -12.92 0.01
C ASN A 184 -18.51 -14.22 0.09
N ALA A 185 -19.63 -14.32 -0.64
CA ALA A 185 -20.42 -15.55 -0.75
C ALA A 185 -19.62 -16.71 -1.38
N ALA A 186 -18.67 -16.40 -2.26
CA ALA A 186 -17.72 -17.35 -2.84
C ALA A 186 -16.50 -17.64 -1.93
N GLY A 187 -16.45 -17.09 -0.72
CA GLY A 187 -15.40 -17.33 0.27
C GLY A 187 -14.16 -16.42 0.15
N PHE A 188 -14.24 -15.36 -0.65
CA PHE A 188 -13.17 -14.36 -0.73
C PHE A 188 -13.36 -13.24 0.29
N GLU A 189 -12.29 -12.49 0.54
CA GLU A 189 -12.32 -11.22 1.26
C GLU A 189 -11.53 -10.17 0.46
N SER A 190 -11.55 -8.90 0.86
CA SER A 190 -10.75 -7.88 0.18
C SER A 190 -9.24 -8.17 0.27
N GLY A 191 -8.58 -8.12 -0.88
CA GLY A 191 -7.13 -8.27 -0.97
C GLY A 191 -6.34 -7.05 -0.52
N HIS A 192 -7.01 -5.93 -0.18
CA HIS A 192 -6.39 -4.63 0.14
C HIS A 192 -5.30 -4.22 -0.87
N ALA A 193 -5.49 -4.54 -2.16
CA ALA A 193 -4.45 -4.47 -3.18
C ALA A 193 -3.86 -3.06 -3.37
N TYR A 194 -4.57 -2.02 -2.93
CA TYR A 194 -4.15 -0.64 -3.03
C TYR A 194 -4.05 0.10 -1.69
N GLY A 195 -4.49 -0.52 -0.60
CA GLY A 195 -4.36 0.05 0.74
C GLY A 195 -2.90 0.24 1.14
N LYS A 196 -2.65 1.19 2.04
CA LYS A 196 -1.37 1.38 2.74
C LYS A 196 -1.25 0.32 3.85
N SER A 197 -1.11 -0.92 3.42
CA SER A 197 -1.20 -2.12 4.26
C SER A 197 -0.37 -3.26 3.67
N LEU A 198 -0.32 -4.41 4.38
CA LEU A 198 0.10 -5.66 3.76
C LEU A 198 -0.83 -6.00 2.60
N ARG A 199 -0.27 -5.98 1.39
CA ARG A 199 -1.00 -6.27 0.15
C ARG A 199 -1.04 -7.77 -0.12
N THR A 200 0.12 -8.40 -0.29
CA THR A 200 0.23 -9.82 -0.67
C THR A 200 1.46 -10.48 -0.07
N VAL A 201 1.35 -11.79 0.17
CA VAL A 201 2.48 -12.69 0.40
C VAL A 201 2.59 -13.62 -0.80
N LYS A 202 3.52 -13.33 -1.72
CA LYS A 202 3.75 -14.14 -2.92
C LYS A 202 4.49 -15.43 -2.54
N SER A 203 4.07 -16.57 -3.05
CA SER A 203 4.74 -17.85 -2.81
C SER A 203 5.25 -18.48 -4.10
N CYS A 204 6.17 -19.44 -4.02
CA CYS A 204 6.25 -20.45 -5.07
C CYS A 204 5.58 -21.75 -4.60
N VAL A 205 5.39 -22.70 -5.50
CA VAL A 205 4.68 -23.97 -5.20
C VAL A 205 5.42 -24.91 -4.21
N GLY A 206 6.54 -24.46 -3.64
CA GLY A 206 7.26 -25.12 -2.54
C GLY A 206 7.72 -26.55 -2.79
N SER A 207 8.08 -27.23 -1.70
CA SER A 207 8.29 -28.69 -1.67
C SER A 207 7.00 -29.49 -1.93
N THR A 208 5.83 -28.84 -1.86
CA THR A 208 4.53 -29.43 -2.16
C THR A 208 4.44 -29.94 -3.59
N TRP A 209 4.98 -29.19 -4.57
CA TRP A 209 4.90 -29.54 -5.99
C TRP A 209 6.23 -29.46 -6.74
N CYS A 210 7.14 -28.57 -6.35
CA CYS A 210 8.38 -28.37 -7.08
C CYS A 210 9.42 -29.43 -6.69
N ARG A 211 10.00 -30.11 -7.68
CA ARG A 211 11.12 -31.06 -7.47
C ARG A 211 12.37 -30.46 -6.83
N TYR A 212 12.47 -29.13 -6.78
CA TYR A 212 13.58 -28.38 -6.18
C TYR A 212 13.18 -27.70 -4.87
N GLY A 213 11.93 -27.84 -4.43
CA GLY A 213 11.46 -27.25 -3.19
C GLY A 213 12.19 -27.88 -2.02
N VAL A 214 12.86 -27.05 -1.24
CA VAL A 214 13.55 -27.43 0.00
C VAL A 214 12.56 -27.46 1.16
N ASP A 215 11.63 -26.52 1.20
CA ASP A 215 10.63 -26.42 2.27
C ASP A 215 9.28 -25.89 1.73
N ASP A 216 8.24 -25.96 2.57
CA ASP A 216 6.86 -25.57 2.24
C ASP A 216 6.69 -24.05 2.26
N SER A 217 6.98 -23.42 1.12
CA SER A 217 6.75 -21.99 0.94
C SER A 217 5.27 -21.60 0.83
N VAL A 218 4.39 -22.52 0.43
CA VAL A 218 2.96 -22.21 0.26
C VAL A 218 2.32 -22.09 1.63
N GLY A 219 2.50 -23.10 2.50
CA GLY A 219 2.00 -23.10 3.86
C GLY A 219 2.50 -21.88 4.65
N LEU A 220 3.81 -21.61 4.61
CA LEU A 220 4.38 -20.45 5.30
C LEU A 220 3.87 -19.12 4.73
N ALA A 221 3.68 -18.99 3.41
CA ALA A 221 3.12 -17.77 2.83
C ALA A 221 1.69 -17.52 3.29
N ILE A 222 0.85 -18.57 3.33
CA ILE A 222 -0.54 -18.49 3.82
C ILE A 222 -0.57 -18.13 5.30
N GLU A 223 0.30 -18.73 6.12
CA GLU A 223 0.41 -18.40 7.55
C GLU A 223 0.76 -16.92 7.74
N LEU A 224 1.81 -16.44 7.06
CA LEU A 224 2.23 -15.03 7.15
C LEU A 224 1.14 -14.09 6.65
N GLU A 225 0.45 -14.43 5.55
CA GLU A 225 -0.62 -13.59 5.04
C GLU A 225 -1.79 -13.52 6.02
N ASN A 226 -2.23 -14.64 6.58
CA ASN A 226 -3.33 -14.65 7.55
C ASN A 226 -2.95 -13.99 8.88
N ARG A 227 -1.68 -14.08 9.28
CA ARG A 227 -1.18 -13.43 10.50
C ARG A 227 -1.13 -11.91 10.37
N TYR A 228 -0.75 -11.40 9.20
CA TYR A 228 -0.48 -9.97 9.00
C TYR A 228 -1.46 -9.28 8.05
N LYS A 229 -2.49 -9.96 7.52
CA LYS A 229 -3.53 -9.31 6.73
C LYS A 229 -4.21 -8.23 7.58
N GLY A 230 -4.42 -7.08 6.95
CA GLY A 230 -4.95 -5.91 7.64
C GLY A 230 -3.89 -5.04 8.32
N LEU A 231 -2.64 -5.50 8.49
CA LEU A 231 -1.54 -4.68 9.03
C LEU A 231 -1.39 -3.40 8.21
N ARG A 232 -1.61 -2.25 8.85
CA ARG A 232 -1.45 -0.93 8.23
C ARG A 232 -0.02 -0.44 8.39
N SER A 233 0.47 0.29 7.38
CA SER A 233 1.81 0.84 7.40
C SER A 233 1.86 2.21 6.69
N PRO A 234 2.94 3.00 6.82
CA PRO A 234 3.07 4.27 6.11
C PRO A 234 2.91 4.17 4.59
N HIS A 235 3.13 2.98 4.02
CA HIS A 235 3.02 2.73 2.59
C HIS A 235 2.50 1.30 2.30
N LYS A 236 2.59 0.85 1.04
CA LYS A 236 2.35 -0.56 0.70
C LYS A 236 3.42 -1.44 1.32
N LEU A 237 3.02 -2.59 1.88
CA LEU A 237 3.93 -3.64 2.34
C LEU A 237 3.66 -4.91 1.53
N LYS A 238 4.71 -5.57 1.06
CA LYS A 238 4.65 -6.85 0.36
C LYS A 238 5.58 -7.84 1.03
N MET A 239 5.15 -9.09 1.09
CA MET A 239 6.02 -10.17 1.52
C MET A 239 6.12 -11.23 0.42
N ALA A 240 7.10 -12.10 0.54
CA ALA A 240 7.17 -13.30 -0.29
C ALA A 240 7.96 -14.42 0.38
N VAL A 241 7.60 -15.65 0.03
CA VAL A 241 8.22 -16.87 0.53
C VAL A 241 8.65 -17.74 -0.65
N SER A 242 9.95 -18.00 -0.76
CA SER A 242 10.50 -18.95 -1.74
C SER A 242 10.94 -20.23 -1.06
N GLY A 243 10.49 -21.37 -1.58
CA GLY A 243 10.82 -22.70 -1.05
C GLY A 243 12.23 -23.18 -1.42
N CYS A 244 13.03 -22.38 -2.13
CA CYS A 244 14.45 -22.63 -2.39
C CYS A 244 15.15 -21.37 -2.94
N THR A 245 16.46 -21.43 -3.10
CA THR A 245 17.31 -20.33 -3.61
C THR A 245 17.08 -19.98 -5.09
N ARG A 246 16.27 -20.74 -5.83
CA ARG A 246 15.83 -20.36 -7.19
C ARG A 246 14.89 -19.17 -7.21
N GLU A 247 14.33 -18.82 -6.05
CA GLU A 247 13.69 -17.54 -5.79
C GLU A 247 12.50 -17.20 -6.72
N CYS A 248 11.71 -18.21 -7.12
CA CYS A 248 10.55 -18.01 -8.00
C CYS A 248 9.49 -17.03 -7.44
N ALA A 249 9.49 -16.77 -6.13
CA ALA A 249 8.61 -15.80 -5.50
C ALA A 249 9.16 -14.36 -5.51
N GLU A 250 10.36 -14.10 -6.05
CA GLU A 250 11.02 -12.79 -6.03
C GLU A 250 11.14 -12.22 -4.60
N ALA A 251 11.47 -13.09 -3.65
CA ALA A 251 11.47 -12.79 -2.22
C ALA A 251 12.44 -11.67 -1.82
N GLN A 252 13.64 -11.60 -2.41
CA GLN A 252 14.60 -10.52 -2.11
C GLN A 252 14.11 -9.16 -2.59
N GLY A 253 13.22 -9.15 -3.59
CA GLY A 253 12.60 -7.94 -4.09
C GLY A 253 11.47 -7.42 -3.21
N LYS A 254 10.95 -8.16 -2.21
CA LYS A 254 9.84 -7.69 -1.38
C LYS A 254 10.31 -6.97 -0.11
N ASP A 255 9.41 -6.22 0.52
CA ASP A 255 9.72 -5.52 1.78
C ASP A 255 10.16 -6.50 2.86
N VAL A 256 9.55 -7.70 2.88
CA VAL A 256 9.95 -8.85 3.71
C VAL A 256 10.00 -10.12 2.85
N GLY A 257 11.19 -10.68 2.67
CA GLY A 257 11.43 -11.89 1.89
C GLY A 257 11.89 -13.04 2.77
N VAL A 258 11.36 -14.24 2.53
CA VAL A 258 11.75 -15.45 3.25
C VAL A 258 12.16 -16.52 2.24
N ILE A 259 13.35 -17.10 2.38
CA ILE A 259 13.89 -18.10 1.44
C ILE A 259 14.36 -19.33 2.19
N ALA A 260 13.84 -20.50 1.81
CA ALA A 260 14.25 -21.77 2.38
C ALA A 260 15.67 -22.17 1.95
N THR A 261 16.37 -22.77 2.90
CA THR A 261 17.68 -23.40 2.75
C THR A 261 17.67 -24.71 3.53
N GLU A 262 18.67 -25.57 3.31
CA GLU A 262 18.82 -26.82 4.08
C GLU A 262 18.99 -26.60 5.59
N LYS A 263 19.32 -25.37 6.02
CA LYS A 263 19.53 -25.00 7.43
C LYS A 263 18.33 -24.23 8.01
N GLY A 264 17.22 -24.12 7.30
CA GLY A 264 16.05 -23.34 7.68
C GLY A 264 15.84 -22.12 6.77
N TRP A 265 15.30 -21.03 7.32
CA TRP A 265 14.81 -19.88 6.54
C TRP A 265 15.73 -18.66 6.67
N ASN A 266 16.11 -18.09 5.53
CA ASN A 266 16.79 -16.79 5.46
C ASN A 266 15.75 -15.66 5.33
N LEU A 267 15.92 -14.61 6.14
CA LEU A 267 15.09 -13.39 6.12
C LEU A 267 15.80 -12.25 5.39
N TYR A 268 15.08 -11.61 4.47
CA TYR A 268 15.49 -10.44 3.71
C TYR A 268 14.51 -9.31 3.99
N VAL A 269 15.00 -8.08 4.04
CA VAL A 269 14.17 -6.88 4.29
C VAL A 269 14.58 -5.74 3.35
N CYS A 270 13.68 -4.77 3.20
CA CYS A 270 13.91 -3.50 2.46
C CYS A 270 13.96 -3.65 0.92
N GLY A 271 13.41 -4.73 0.36
CA GLY A 271 13.19 -4.81 -1.09
C GLY A 271 12.12 -3.82 -1.59
N ASN A 272 12.10 -3.54 -2.90
CA ASN A 272 11.17 -2.60 -3.52
C ASN A 272 10.58 -3.16 -4.84
N GLY A 273 9.82 -4.25 -4.73
CA GLY A 273 9.16 -4.98 -5.82
C GLY A 273 7.66 -5.07 -5.65
#